data_AF-A0A4Y2DTZ3-F1
#
_entry.id   AF-A0A4Y2DTZ3-F1
#
_cell.length_a   1.000
_cell.length_b   1.000
_cell.length_c   1.000
_cell.angle_alpha   90.00
_cell.angle_beta   90.00
_cell.angle_gamma   90.00
#
_symmetry.space_group_name_H-M   'P 1'
#
loop_
_entity.id
_entity.type
_entity.pdbx_description
1 polymer ?
#
loop_
_entity_poly.entity_id
_entity_poly.type
_entity_poly.pdbx_seq_one_letter_code
_entity_poly.pdbx_strand_id
1 'polypeptide(L)' 'MENIADIFYNSASTPDAISQAGEKMFLAIYKAPADEHSLNNRRYAAFLKSSTKIKADPSSIPPTKGVEKQQTFSNVFLF' A
#
# COMPACT_ATOMS: atom_id res chain seq x y z
N MET A 1 -3.50 -10.98 -30.82
CA MET A 1 -3.23 -10.97 -29.37
C MET A 1 -4.32 -11.84 -28.77
N GLU A 2 -3.98 -13.04 -28.29
CA GLU A 2 -4.98 -13.92 -27.65
C GLU A 2 -5.58 -13.19 -26.44
N ASN A 3 -6.88 -13.38 -26.21
CA ASN A 3 -7.51 -12.81 -25.03
C ASN A 3 -6.98 -13.58 -23.82
N ILE A 4 -6.52 -12.86 -22.80
CA ILE A 4 -6.01 -13.49 -21.56
C ILE A 4 -7.07 -14.39 -20.91
N ALA A 5 -8.35 -14.09 -21.13
CA ALA A 5 -9.49 -14.91 -20.71
C ALA A 5 -9.46 -16.32 -21.31
N ASP A 6 -8.98 -16.46 -22.56
CA ASP A 6 -8.96 -17.74 -23.28
C ASP A 6 -8.06 -18.76 -22.57
N ILE A 7 -7.00 -18.30 -21.90
CA ILE A 7 -6.10 -19.14 -21.10
C ILE A 7 -6.84 -19.77 -19.92
N PHE A 8 -7.76 -19.03 -19.28
CA PHE A 8 -8.52 -19.54 -18.14
C PHE A 8 -9.66 -20.49 -18.56
N TYR A 9 -10.19 -20.34 -19.77
CA TYR A 9 -11.26 -21.21 -20.31
C TYR A 9 -10.73 -22.47 -21.00
N ASN A 10 -9.45 -22.49 -21.38
CA ASN A 10 -8.84 -23.66 -22.02
C ASN A 10 -8.43 -24.71 -20.96
N SER A 11 -9.06 -25.88 -21.00
CA SER A 11 -8.76 -27.01 -20.11
C SER A 11 -7.38 -27.62 -20.32
N ALA A 12 -6.75 -27.38 -21.48
CA ALA A 12 -5.38 -27.79 -21.77
C ALA A 12 -4.33 -26.78 -21.29
N SER A 13 -4.75 -25.63 -20.72
CA SER A 13 -3.81 -24.64 -20.20
C SER A 13 -2.96 -25.21 -19.08
N THR A 14 -1.66 -24.94 -19.16
CA THR A 14 -0.73 -25.38 -18.14
C THR A 14 -0.84 -24.51 -16.88
N PRO A 15 -0.49 -25.04 -15.69
CA PRO A 15 -0.45 -24.24 -14.47
C PRO A 15 0.43 -23.00 -14.58
N ASP A 16 1.53 -23.08 -15.32
CA ASP A 16 2.43 -21.96 -15.59
C ASP A 16 1.75 -20.88 -16.45
N ALA A 17 1.08 -21.26 -17.54
CA ALA A 17 0.34 -20.34 -18.39
C ALA A 17 -0.78 -19.63 -17.60
N ILE A 18 -1.52 -20.37 -16.77
CA ILE A 18 -2.54 -19.82 -15.87
C ILE A 18 -1.93 -18.84 -14.88
N SER A 19 -0.77 -19.18 -14.28
CA SER A 19 -0.08 -18.32 -13.32
C SER A 19 0.37 -17.01 -13.95
N GLN A 20 1.01 -17.07 -15.12
CA GLN A 20 1.45 -15.88 -15.86
C GLN A 20 0.27 -15.01 -16.32
N ALA A 21 -0.82 -15.64 -16.78
CA ALA A 21 -2.05 -14.94 -17.15
C ALA A 21 -2.67 -14.23 -15.93
N GLY A 22 -2.72 -14.93 -14.78
CA GLY A 22 -3.19 -14.35 -13.52
C GLY A 22 -2.35 -13.17 -13.08
N GLU A 23 -1.03 -13.28 -13.16
CA GLU A 23 -0.10 -12.20 -12.80
C GLU A 23 -0.34 -10.94 -13.63
N LYS A 24 -0.42 -11.09 -14.97
CA LYS A 24 -0.73 -9.99 -15.90
C LYS A 24 -2.11 -9.37 -15.62
N MET A 25 -3.12 -10.18 -15.31
CA MET A 25 -4.46 -9.71 -14.96
C MET A 25 -4.44 -8.87 -13.68
N PHE A 26 -3.78 -9.33 -12.62
CA PHE A 26 -3.67 -8.55 -11.37
C PHE A 26 -2.89 -7.25 -11.56
N LEU A 27 -1.81 -7.26 -12.34
CA LEU A 27 -1.05 -6.05 -12.67
C LEU A 27 -1.94 -5.00 -13.37
N ALA A 28 -2.77 -5.42 -14.32
CA ALA A 28 -3.72 -4.54 -14.99
C ALA A 28 -4.78 -3.96 -14.02
N ILE A 29 -5.36 -4.81 -13.15
CA ILE A 29 -6.33 -4.38 -12.12
C ILE A 29 -5.70 -3.33 -11.19
N TYR A 30 -4.45 -3.55 -10.79
CA TYR A 30 -3.74 -2.61 -9.93
C TYR A 30 -3.27 -1.34 -10.66
N LYS A 31 -3.44 -1.22 -11.98
CA LYS A 31 -2.89 -0.13 -12.80
C LYS A 31 -1.36 -0.06 -12.67
N ALA A 32 -0.72 -1.21 -12.83
CA ALA A 32 0.72 -1.30 -12.94
C ALA A 32 1.23 -0.55 -14.19
N PRO A 33 2.41 0.11 -14.12
CA PRO A 33 3.12 0.56 -15.30
C PRO A 33 3.35 -0.59 -16.29
N ALA A 34 3.42 -0.29 -17.58
CA ALA A 34 3.52 -1.31 -18.62
C ALA A 34 4.85 -2.11 -18.58
N ASP A 35 5.88 -1.54 -17.97
CA ASP A 35 7.19 -2.14 -17.71
C ASP A 35 7.21 -3.03 -16.45
N GLU A 36 6.20 -2.95 -15.60
CA GLU A 36 6.11 -3.77 -14.39
C GLU A 36 5.47 -5.13 -14.72
N HIS A 37 6.31 -6.15 -14.82
CA HIS A 37 5.89 -7.53 -15.11
C HIS A 37 5.82 -8.45 -13.88
N SER A 38 6.16 -7.94 -12.69
CA SER A 38 6.12 -8.71 -11.44
C SER A 38 5.09 -8.16 -10.46
N LEU A 39 4.11 -8.98 -10.12
CA LEU A 39 3.10 -8.66 -9.12
C LEU A 39 3.70 -8.50 -7.72
N ASN A 40 4.80 -9.19 -7.43
CA ASN A 40 5.50 -9.06 -6.16
C ASN A 40 6.13 -7.67 -6.00
N ASN A 41 6.72 -7.12 -7.07
CA ASN A 41 7.24 -5.74 -7.05
C ASN A 41 6.10 -4.74 -6.79
N ARG A 42 4.94 -4.94 -7.42
CA ARG A 42 3.77 -4.09 -7.22
C ARG A 42 3.27 -4.12 -5.78
N ARG A 43 3.17 -5.32 -5.19
CA ARG A 43 2.79 -5.51 -3.79
C ARG A 43 3.77 -4.82 -2.85
N TYR A 44 5.07 -4.96 -3.11
CA TYR A 44 6.12 -4.32 -2.31
C TYR A 44 6.05 -2.80 -2.39
N ALA A 45 5.91 -2.22 -3.59
CA ALA A 45 5.76 -0.78 -3.77
C ALA A 45 4.51 -0.23 -3.06
N ALA A 46 3.38 -0.95 -3.14
CA ALA A 46 2.15 -0.60 -2.43
C ALA A 46 2.35 -0.63 -0.90
N PHE A 47 3.02 -1.68 -0.40
CA PHE A 47 3.36 -1.80 1.02
C PHE A 47 4.22 -0.62 1.49
N LEU A 48 5.30 -0.31 0.79
CA LEU A 48 6.19 0.81 1.13
C LEU A 48 5.47 2.16 1.10
N LYS A 49 4.60 2.38 0.13
CA LYS A 49 3.76 3.59 0.06
C LYS A 49 2.79 3.68 1.23
N SER A 50 2.27 2.55 1.70
CA SER A 50 1.34 2.52 2.84
C SER A 50 2.04 2.78 4.18
N SER A 51 3.25 2.25 4.36
CA SER A 51 4.02 2.42 5.61
C SER A 51 4.57 3.83 5.77
N THR A 52 4.95 4.47 4.67
CA THR A 52 5.46 5.85 4.66
C THR A 52 4.37 6.92 4.78
N LYS A 53 3.09 6.53 4.70
CA LYS A 53 1.95 7.46 4.79
C LYS A 53 1.61 7.89 6.22
N ILE A 54 2.27 7.32 7.23
CA ILE A 54 2.17 7.78 8.62
C ILE A 54 3.00 9.07 8.76
N LYS A 55 2.47 10.18 8.24
CA LYS A 55 2.77 11.48 8.83
C LYS A 55 1.86 11.59 10.04
N ALA A 56 2.35 11.17 11.21
CA ALA A 56 1.68 11.52 12.45
C ALA A 56 1.65 13.04 12.49
N ASP A 57 0.46 13.64 12.43
CA ASP A 57 0.29 15.04 12.73
C ASP A 57 0.78 15.22 14.17
N PRO A 58 1.87 15.97 14.43
CA PRO A 58 2.40 16.13 15.78
C PRO A 58 1.36 16.74 16.73
N SER A 59 0.38 17.49 16.20
CA SER A 59 -0.73 18.03 16.98
C SER A 59 -1.78 16.99 17.39
N SER A 60 -1.84 15.85 16.69
CA SER A 60 -2.69 14.70 17.05
C SER A 60 -2.08 13.82 18.14
N ILE A 61 -0.79 14.00 18.44
CA ILE A 61 -0.10 13.25 19.49
C ILE A 61 -0.50 13.88 20.82
N PRO A 62 -1.09 13.14 21.76
CA PRO A 62 -1.41 13.68 23.07
C PRO A 62 -0.11 14.20 23.73
N PRO A 63 -0.16 15.34 24.43
CA PRO A 63 1.00 15.89 25.11
C PRO A 63 1.66 14.81 25.98
N THR A 64 2.98 14.73 25.92
CA THR A 64 3.70 13.86 26.84
C THR A 64 3.50 14.40 28.27
N LYS A 65 3.41 13.53 29.28
CA LYS A 65 3.17 13.92 30.70
C LYS A 65 4.09 15.04 31.22
N GLY A 66 5.27 15.24 30.62
CA GLY A 66 6.18 16.34 30.91
C GLY A 66 5.72 17.70 30.35
N VAL A 67 5.20 17.73 29.12
CA VAL A 67 4.67 18.93 28.44
C VAL A 67 3.33 19.35 29.04
N GLU A 68 2.47 18.40 29.37
CA GLU A 68 1.17 18.65 30.01
C GLU A 68 1.34 19.40 31.36
N LYS A 69 2.36 19.04 32.14
CA LYS A 69 2.71 19.76 33.38
C LYS A 69 3.18 21.17 33.08
N GLN A 70 4.09 21.35 32.13
CA GLN A 70 4.66 22.66 31.78
C GLN A 70 3.59 23.64 31.26
N GLN A 71 2.64 23.14 30.47
CA GLN A 71 1.52 23.91 29.94
C GLN A 71 0.52 24.30 31.04
N THR A 72 0.24 23.38 31.98
CA THR A 72 -0.58 23.68 33.17
C THR A 72 0.09 24.72 34.06
N PHE A 73 1.42 24.62 34.29
CA PHE A 73 2.17 25.62 35.04
C PHE A 73 2.13 27.01 34.37
N SER A 74 2.27 27.09 33.04
CA SER A 74 2.21 28.38 32.33
C SER A 74 0.86 29.09 32.45
N ASN A 75 -0.25 28.35 32.47
CA ASN A 75 -1.59 28.94 32.63
C ASN A 75 -1.89 29.39 34.07
N VAL A 76 -1.24 28.78 35.07
CA VAL A 76 -1.40 29.16 36.49
C VAL A 76 -0.72 30.49 36.81
N PHE A 77 0.30 30.91 36.03
CA PHE A 77 0.96 32.22 36.19
C PHE A 77 0.32 33.35 35.36
N LEU A 78 -0.80 33.10 34.67
CA LEU A 78 -1.52 34.06 33.84
C LEU A 78 -2.83 34.57 34.47
N PHE A 79 -3.12 34.20 35.72
CA PHE A 79 -4.23 34.73 36.53
C PHE A 79 -3.71 35.51 37.74
#